data_AF-A0A847FWY6-F1
#
_entry.id   AF-A0A847FWY6-F1
#
_cell.length_a   1.000
_cell.length_b   1.000
_cell.length_c   1.000
_cell.angle_alpha   90.00
_cell.angle_beta   90.00
_cell.angle_gamma   90.00
#
_symmetry.space_group_name_H-M   'P 1'
#
loop_
_entity.id
_entity.type
_entity.pdbx_description
1 polymer ?
#
loop_
_entity_poly.entity_id
_entity_poly.type
_entity_poly.pdbx_seq_one_letter_code
_entity_poly.pdbx_strand_id
1 'polypeptide(L)'
;MWRCSVCGYVWDGEEPPEACPKCEATTARFAALDDKAADIVDRSRFTNHLLIQLFAVLEQVMEIAEDGIDDNLDPGCVQIWERALEQAEVLQQSIKAELQGHVAKGKWG
;
A
#
# COMPACT_ATOMS: atom_id res chain seq x y z
N MET A 1 1.07 8.55 -19.68
CA MET A 1 0.36 8.24 -18.42
C MET A 1 -0.78 9.23 -18.23
N TRP A 2 -2.00 8.73 -17.99
CA TRP A 2 -3.22 9.52 -17.92
C TRP A 2 -3.96 9.27 -16.61
N ARG A 3 -4.41 10.31 -15.92
CA ARG A 3 -5.16 10.20 -14.67
C ARG A 3 -6.62 10.57 -14.86
N CYS A 4 -7.52 9.69 -14.43
CA CYS A 4 -8.94 9.97 -14.36
C CYS A 4 -9.22 11.00 -13.25
N SER A 5 -9.77 12.16 -13.63
CA SER A 5 -10.17 13.24 -12.71
C SER A 5 -11.32 12.88 -11.77
N VAL A 6 -12.09 11.84 -12.10
CA VAL A 6 -13.24 11.40 -11.29
C VAL A 6 -12.81 10.50 -10.13
N CYS A 7 -11.98 9.48 -10.41
CA CYS A 7 -11.70 8.42 -9.43
C CYS A 7 -10.21 8.20 -9.12
N GLY A 8 -9.31 8.96 -9.77
CA GLY A 8 -7.87 8.90 -9.58
C GLY A 8 -7.15 7.74 -10.28
N TYR A 9 -7.85 6.90 -11.04
CA TYR A 9 -7.23 5.80 -11.79
C TYR A 9 -6.16 6.31 -12.75
N VAL A 10 -5.01 5.64 -12.77
CA VAL A 10 -3.88 5.96 -13.64
C VAL A 10 -3.78 4.92 -14.74
N TRP A 11 -3.77 5.37 -15.99
CA TRP A 11 -3.62 4.58 -17.20
C TRP A 11 -2.23 4.76 -17.80
N ASP A 12 -1.53 3.66 -18.01
CA ASP A 12 -0.14 3.61 -18.51
C ASP A 12 -0.04 3.52 -20.03
N GLY A 13 -0.87 4.31 -20.73
CA GLY A 13 -0.85 4.41 -22.20
C GLY A 13 -0.31 5.74 -22.72
N GLU A 14 0.02 5.74 -24.02
CA GLU A 14 0.31 6.95 -24.79
C GLU A 14 -0.94 7.84 -24.92
N GLU A 15 -2.11 7.22 -25.11
CA GLU A 15 -3.42 7.88 -25.19
C GLU A 15 -4.37 7.39 -24.06
N PRO A 16 -5.37 8.19 -23.64
CA PRO A 16 -6.33 7.77 -22.63
C PRO A 16 -7.29 6.72 -23.19
N PRO A 17 -7.85 5.84 -22.34
CA PRO A 17 -8.83 4.84 -22.79
C PRO A 17 -10.19 5.50 -23.08
N GLU A 18 -11.01 4.88 -23.93
CA GLU A 18 -12.35 5.38 -24.27
C GLU A 18 -13.25 5.60 -23.04
N ALA A 19 -13.13 4.71 -22.05
CA ALA A 19 -13.77 4.83 -20.74
C ALA A 19 -12.82 4.38 -19.62
N CYS A 20 -12.97 4.98 -18.44
CA CYS A 20 -12.19 4.63 -17.26
C CYS A 20 -12.52 3.20 -16.78
N PRO A 21 -11.55 2.29 -16.65
CA PRO A 21 -11.80 0.91 -16.21
C PRO A 21 -12.37 0.78 -14.78
N LYS A 22 -12.17 1.79 -13.93
CA LYS A 22 -12.62 1.77 -12.53
C LYS A 22 -14.01 2.38 -12.32
N CYS A 23 -14.34 3.46 -13.02
CA CYS A 23 -15.55 4.25 -12.76
C CYS A 23 -16.37 4.58 -14.00
N GLU A 24 -15.98 4.04 -15.16
CA GLU A 24 -16.69 4.14 -16.45
C GLU A 24 -16.84 5.57 -17.00
N ALA A 25 -16.25 6.57 -16.34
CA ALA A 25 -16.18 7.92 -16.86
C ALA A 25 -15.51 7.97 -18.25
N THR A 26 -16.06 8.79 -19.14
CA THR A 26 -15.58 8.89 -20.53
C THR A 26 -14.14 9.42 -20.63
N THR A 27 -13.48 9.17 -21.76
CA THR A 27 -12.11 9.63 -22.04
C THR A 27 -11.86 11.11 -21.76
N ALA A 28 -12.87 11.97 -21.89
CA ALA A 28 -12.77 13.41 -21.61
C ALA A 28 -12.46 13.73 -20.14
N ARG A 29 -12.59 12.75 -19.24
CA ARG A 29 -12.24 12.89 -17.81
C ARG A 29 -10.79 12.54 -17.52
N PHE A 30 -10.00 12.11 -18.50
CA PHE A 30 -8.57 11.87 -18.32
C PHE A 30 -7.76 13.14 -18.57
N ALA A 31 -6.76 13.36 -17.72
CA ALA A 31 -5.74 14.37 -17.90
C ALA A 31 -4.37 13.69 -18.05
N ALA A 32 -3.58 14.12 -19.02
CA ALA A 32 -2.19 13.68 -19.15
C ALA A 32 -1.39 14.16 -17.94
N LEU A 33 -0.54 13.29 -17.40
CA LEU A 33 0.45 13.69 -16.40
C LEU A 33 1.69 14.23 -17.11
N ASP A 34 2.29 15.27 -16.54
CA ASP A 34 3.63 15.69 -16.95
C ASP A 34 4.70 14.67 -16.52
N ASP A 35 5.89 14.76 -17.10
CA ASP A 35 6.99 13.81 -16.87
C ASP A 35 7.36 13.68 -15.39
N LYS A 36 7.30 14.79 -14.65
CA LYS A 36 7.63 14.81 -13.22
C LYS A 36 6.57 14.07 -12.40
N ALA A 37 5.30 14.28 -12.71
CA ALA A 37 4.20 13.60 -12.07
C ALA A 37 4.19 12.10 -12.41
N ALA A 38 4.51 11.75 -13.66
CA ALA A 38 4.64 10.35 -14.09
C ALA A 38 5.78 9.63 -13.35
N ASP A 39 6.97 10.24 -13.26
CA ASP A 39 8.11 9.67 -12.50
C ASP A 39 7.77 9.47 -11.02
N ILE A 40 7.09 10.45 -10.40
CA ILE A 40 6.62 10.30 -9.02
C ILE A 40 5.69 9.10 -8.89
N VAL A 41 4.74 8.91 -9.80
CA VAL A 41 3.81 7.78 -9.77
C VAL A 41 4.56 6.45 -9.88
N ASP A 42 5.46 6.31 -10.85
CA ASP A 42 6.20 5.06 -11.07
C ASP A 42 7.09 4.71 -9.89
N ARG A 43 7.82 5.68 -9.35
CA ARG A 43 8.63 5.46 -8.14
C ARG A 43 7.78 5.14 -6.92
N SER A 44 6.61 5.76 -6.80
CA SER A 44 5.70 5.52 -5.68
C SER A 44 5.10 4.12 -5.74
N ARG A 45 4.72 3.63 -6.93
CA ARG A 45 4.20 2.26 -7.14
C ARG A 45 5.16 1.21 -6.58
N PHE A 46 6.45 1.33 -6.90
CA PHE A 46 7.46 0.38 -6.43
C PHE A 46 7.53 0.33 -4.90
N THR A 47 7.73 1.47 -4.24
CA THR A 47 7.84 1.51 -2.77
C THR A 47 6.52 1.16 -2.08
N ASN A 48 5.38 1.62 -2.61
CA ASN A 48 4.06 1.28 -2.05
C ASN A 48 3.79 -0.22 -2.13
N HIS A 49 4.20 -0.85 -3.23
CA HIS A 49 4.08 -2.30 -3.38
C HIS A 49 4.93 -3.05 -2.34
N LEU A 50 6.17 -2.61 -2.10
CA LEU A 50 7.03 -3.17 -1.06
C LEU A 50 6.41 -3.00 0.35
N LEU A 51 5.81 -1.83 0.63
CA LEU A 51 5.12 -1.59 1.90
C LEU A 51 3.92 -2.52 2.08
N ILE A 52 3.14 -2.77 1.02
CA ILE A 52 2.01 -3.72 1.05
C ILE A 52 2.50 -5.16 1.27
N GLN A 53 3.60 -5.56 0.61
CA GLN A 53 4.18 -6.88 0.84
C GLN A 53 4.67 -7.04 2.29
N LEU A 54 5.38 -6.04 2.81
CA LEU A 54 5.83 -6.03 4.20
C LEU A 54 4.64 -6.11 5.16
N PHE A 55 3.58 -5.35 4.91
CA PHE A 55 2.34 -5.40 5.69
C PHE A 55 1.75 -6.81 5.78
N ALA A 56 1.67 -7.52 4.65
CA ALA A 56 1.16 -8.89 4.59
C ALA A 56 2.08 -9.91 5.31
N VAL A 57 3.40 -9.69 5.29
CA VAL A 57 4.35 -10.52 6.06
C VAL A 57 4.17 -10.27 7.56
N LEU A 58 3.94 -9.03 7.99
CA LEU A 58 3.68 -8.72 9.39
C LEU A 58 2.38 -9.35 9.88
N GLU A 59 1.37 -9.48 9.02
CA GLU A 59 0.16 -10.28 9.29
C GLU A 59 0.50 -11.72 9.65
N GLN A 60 1.36 -12.38 8.87
CA GLN A 60 1.83 -13.73 9.18
C GLN A 60 2.65 -13.79 10.47
N VAL A 61 3.43 -12.75 10.77
CA VAL A 61 4.18 -12.67 12.05
C VAL A 61 3.23 -12.61 13.24
N MET A 62 2.14 -11.84 13.13
CA MET A 62 1.13 -11.75 14.19
C MET A 62 0.43 -13.10 14.40
N GLU A 63 -0.01 -13.77 13.34
CA GLU A 63 -0.63 -15.10 13.43
C GLU A 63 0.29 -16.13 14.11
N ILE A 64 1.57 -16.18 13.72
CA ILE A 64 2.56 -17.08 14.33
C ILE A 64 2.82 -16.71 15.80
N ALA A 65 2.84 -15.42 16.13
CA ALA A 65 3.05 -14.96 17.49
C ALA A 65 1.87 -15.28 18.40
N GLU A 66 0.64 -15.16 17.91
CA GLU A 66 -0.58 -15.57 18.61
C GLU A 66 -0.56 -17.08 18.91
N ASP A 67 -0.27 -17.92 17.91
CA ASP A 67 -0.11 -19.37 18.11
C ASP A 67 0.97 -19.70 19.17
N GLY A 68 2.08 -18.95 19.15
CA GLY A 68 3.16 -19.11 20.11
C GLY A 68 2.83 -18.65 21.54
N ILE A 69 2.02 -17.60 21.68
CA ILE A 69 1.47 -17.15 22.97
C ILE A 69 0.50 -18.20 23.51
N ASP A 70 -0.37 -18.73 22.66
CA ASP A 70 -1.39 -19.72 23.03
C ASP A 70 -0.77 -21.06 23.45
N ASP A 71 0.34 -21.49 22.84
CA ASP A 71 1.09 -22.68 23.25
C ASP A 71 1.66 -22.54 24.68
N ASN A 72 2.05 -21.33 25.09
CA ASN A 72 2.45 -20.98 26.46
C ASN A 72 3.47 -21.93 27.10
N LEU A 73 4.52 -22.30 26.36
CA LEU A 73 5.54 -23.26 26.79
C LEU A 73 6.25 -22.86 28.10
N ASP A 74 6.76 -21.62 28.14
CA ASP A 74 7.43 -21.04 29.31
C ASP A 74 7.45 -19.49 29.25
N PRO A 75 7.68 -18.79 30.37
CA PRO A 75 7.60 -17.33 30.41
C PRO A 75 8.58 -16.60 29.49
N GLY A 76 9.78 -17.15 29.26
CA GLY A 76 10.77 -16.55 28.37
C GLY A 76 10.39 -16.72 26.90
N CYS A 77 9.81 -17.86 26.54
CA CYS A 77 9.25 -18.10 25.22
C CYS A 77 8.09 -17.15 24.91
N VAL A 78 7.11 -17.03 25.84
CA VAL A 78 5.95 -16.13 25.70
C VAL A 78 6.38 -14.68 25.50
N GLN A 79 7.37 -14.20 26.25
CA GLN A 79 7.89 -12.83 26.09
C GLN A 79 8.43 -12.53 24.68
N ILE A 80 8.99 -13.53 23.99
CA ILE A 80 9.46 -13.36 22.60
C ILE A 80 8.27 -13.18 21.67
N TRP A 81 7.22 -13.99 21.85
CA TRP A 81 6.01 -13.92 21.03
C TRP A 81 5.21 -12.63 21.27
N GLU A 82 5.01 -12.23 22.53
CA GLU A 82 4.38 -10.95 22.89
C GLU A 82 5.11 -9.77 22.23
N ARG A 83 6.45 -9.78 22.27
CA ARG A 83 7.26 -8.75 21.61
C ARG A 83 7.13 -8.78 20.09
N ALA A 84 7.09 -9.97 19.48
CA ALA A 84 6.93 -10.11 18.03
C ALA A 84 5.58 -9.55 17.57
N LEU A 85 4.51 -9.87 18.30
CA LEU A 85 3.16 -9.36 18.06
C LEU A 85 3.12 -7.83 18.15
N GLU A 86 3.60 -7.25 19.26
CA GLU A 86 3.62 -5.79 19.46
C GLU A 86 4.40 -5.07 18.35
N GLN A 87 5.59 -5.58 18.00
CA GLN A 87 6.42 -4.97 16.96
C GLN A 87 5.76 -5.05 15.58
N ALA A 88 5.09 -6.15 15.27
CA ALA A 88 4.39 -6.32 14.01
C ALA A 88 3.20 -5.37 13.89
N GLU A 89 2.39 -5.25 14.95
CA GLU A 89 1.25 -4.32 15.00
C GLU A 89 1.70 -2.86 14.81
N VAL A 90 2.71 -2.42 15.57
CA VAL A 90 3.24 -1.05 15.48
C VAL A 90 3.75 -0.75 14.08
N LEU A 91 4.45 -1.69 13.45
CA LEU A 91 4.99 -1.49 12.11
C LEU A 91 3.86 -1.48 11.06
N GLN A 92 2.85 -2.32 11.19
CA GLN A 92 1.67 -2.28 10.32
C GLN A 92 0.94 -0.94 10.38
N GLN A 93 0.74 -0.38 11.58
CA GLN A 93 0.13 0.95 11.73
C GLN A 93 1.02 2.06 11.13
N SER A 94 2.34 1.94 11.29
CA SER A 94 3.30 2.87 10.69
C SER A 94 3.24 2.86 9.16
N ILE A 95 3.10 1.67 8.55
CA ILE A 95 2.91 1.52 7.10
C ILE A 95 1.62 2.19 6.64
N LYS A 96 0.50 1.97 7.35
CA LYS A 96 -0.79 2.61 7.05
C LYS A 96 -0.68 4.14 7.06
N ALA A 97 0.00 4.70 8.08
CA ALA A 97 0.23 6.13 8.19
C ALA A 97 1.09 6.68 7.03
N GLU A 98 2.14 5.97 6.62
CA GLU A 98 2.98 6.40 5.49
C GLU A 98 2.21 6.34 4.16
N LEU A 99 1.45 5.27 3.91
CA LEU A 99 0.62 5.14 2.71
C LEU A 99 -0.43 6.26 2.63
N GLN A 100 -1.06 6.63 3.75
CA GLN A 100 -1.95 7.79 3.80
C GLN A 100 -1.20 9.08 3.39
N GLY A 101 0.01 9.29 3.93
CA GLY A 101 0.87 10.42 3.58
C GLY A 101 1.26 10.45 2.10
N HIS A 102 1.52 9.29 1.50
CA HIS A 102 1.81 9.14 0.08
C HIS A 102 0.60 9.55 -0.78
N VAL A 103 -0.58 9.01 -0.49
CA VAL A 103 -1.83 9.34 -1.19
C VAL A 103 -2.14 10.83 -1.12
N ALA A 104 -2.07 11.42 0.08
CA ALA A 104 -2.33 12.84 0.29
C ALA A 104 -1.39 13.77 -0.51
N LYS A 105 -0.17 13.31 -0.81
CA LYS A 105 0.85 14.06 -1.55
C LYS A 105 0.91 13.70 -3.05
N GLY A 106 -0.06 12.94 -3.56
CA GLY A 106 -0.10 12.50 -4.95
C GLY A 106 1.01 11.51 -5.34
N LYS A 107 1.69 10.92 -4.35
CA LYS A 107 2.67 9.83 -4.49
C LYS A 107 1.94 8.49 -4.55
N TRP A 108 0.99 8.40 -5.47
CA TRP A 108 0.05 7.29 -5.55
C TRP A 108 -0.26 6.95 -7.00
N GLY A 109 -0.32 5.64 -7.24
CA GLY A 109 -0.70 4.97 -8.48
C GLY A 109 -0.37 3.50 -8.38
#